data_AF-A0A6G6ZAW9-F1
#
_entry.id   AF-A0A6G6ZAW9-F1
#
_cell.length_a   1.000
_cell.length_b   1.000
_cell.length_c   1.000
_cell.angle_alpha   90.00
_cell.angle_beta   90.00
_cell.angle_gamma   90.00
#
_symmetry.space_group_name_H-M   'P 1'
#
loop_
_entity.id
_entity.type
_entity.pdbx_description
1 polymer ?
#
loop_
_entity_poly.entity_id
_entity_poly.type
_entity_poly.pdbx_seq_one_letter_code
_entity_poly.pdbx_strand_id
1 'polypeptide(L)' 'MPHGHWKTTTFTAGLRSDGLIAPLVLDGPMDGDAFPAYVEQLLAPSLRPGDTVIMDMCGRPVEAS' A
#
# COMPACT_ATOMS: atom_id res chain seq x y z
N MET A 1 -23.44 16.99 -21.12
CA MET A 1 -22.91 16.86 -19.74
C MET A 1 -21.98 15.65 -19.72
N PRO A 2 -20.65 15.76 -19.55
CA PRO A 2 -19.80 14.59 -19.50
C PRO A 2 -19.93 13.93 -18.12
N HIS A 3 -20.59 12.77 -18.07
CA HIS A 3 -20.69 11.92 -16.88
C HIS A 3 -19.44 11.03 -16.76
N GLY A 4 -18.28 11.64 -16.55
CA GLY A 4 -17.03 10.89 -16.35
C GLY A 4 -17.07 10.11 -15.05
N HIS A 5 -17.23 8.79 -15.11
CA HIS A 5 -16.89 7.89 -14.02
C HIS A 5 -15.38 7.94 -13.81
N TRP A 6 -14.91 8.83 -12.95
CA TRP A 6 -13.51 8.85 -12.51
C TRP A 6 -13.23 7.54 -11.77
N LYS A 7 -12.49 6.63 -12.38
CA LYS A 7 -11.89 5.49 -11.68
C LYS A 7 -10.65 5.99 -10.94
N THR A 8 -10.63 5.83 -9.63
CA THR A 8 -9.45 6.10 -8.82
C THR A 8 -8.48 4.94 -8.99
N THR A 9 -7.26 5.23 -9.42
CA THR A 9 -6.15 4.27 -9.41
C THR A 9 -5.16 4.69 -8.34
N THR A 10 -4.88 3.81 -7.38
CA THR A 10 -3.90 4.03 -6.32
C THR A 10 -2.60 3.34 -6.68
N PHE A 11 -1.49 4.08 -6.61
CA PHE A 11 -0.15 3.52 -6.71
C PHE A 11 0.53 3.56 -5.34
N THR A 12 1.11 2.44 -4.92
CA THR A 12 1.80 2.30 -3.64
C THR A 12 3.12 1.58 -3.84
N ALA A 13 4.18 2.08 -3.21
CA ALA A 13 5.50 1.47 -3.25
C ALA A 13 6.26 1.87 -1.98
N GLY A 14 7.20 1.02 -1.56
CA GLY A 14 8.22 1.40 -0.60
C GLY A 14 9.32 2.20 -1.29
N LEU A 15 9.90 3.17 -0.58
CA LEU A 15 11.05 3.94 -1.05
C LEU A 15 12.23 3.72 -0.11
N ARG A 16 13.36 3.32 -0.70
CA ARG A 16 14.66 3.17 -0.04
C ARG A 16 15.67 4.10 -0.71
N SER A 17 16.78 4.35 -0.04
CA SER A 17 17.90 5.15 -0.59
C SER A 17 18.47 4.59 -1.89
N ASP A 18 18.34 3.29 -2.14
CA ASP A 18 18.79 2.61 -3.36
C ASP A 18 17.68 2.42 -4.41
N GLY A 19 16.43 2.79 -4.12
CA GLY A 19 15.34 2.77 -5.10
C GLY A 19 13.95 2.44 -4.56
N LEU A 20 13.01 2.25 -5.49
CA LEU A 20 11.65 1.80 -5.21
C LEU A 20 11.59 0.29 -5.00
N ILE A 21 10.77 -0.15 -4.06
CA ILE A 21 10.49 -1.55 -3.75
C ILE A 21 8.99 -1.79 -3.61
N ALA A 22 8.54 -3.04 -3.72
CA ALA A 22 7.16 -3.45 -3.51
C ALA A 22 6.11 -2.59 -4.26
N PRO A 23 6.22 -2.36 -5.59
CA PRO A 23 5.22 -1.58 -6.30
C PRO A 23 3.88 -2.31 -6.40
N LEU A 24 2.78 -1.58 -6.20
CA LEU A 24 1.41 -2.04 -6.35
C LEU A 24 0.56 -0.95 -7.03
N VAL A 25 -0.23 -1.36 -8.02
CA VAL A 25 -1.28 -0.54 -8.64
C VAL A 25 -2.62 -1.18 -8.30
N LEU A 26 -3.51 -0.43 -7.67
CA LEU A 26 -4.88 -0.84 -7.38
C LEU A 26 -5.86 0.02 -8.17
N ASP A 27 -6.83 -0.63 -8.81
CA ASP A 27 -8.00 0.04 -9.39
C ASP A 27 -9.04 0.31 -8.29
N GLY A 28 -8.69 1.19 -7.36
CA GLY A 28 -9.50 1.56 -6.22
C GLY A 28 -8.67 2.27 -5.14
N PRO A 29 -9.31 2.71 -4.05
CA PRO A 29 -8.60 3.25 -2.89
C PRO A 29 -7.79 2.15 -2.19
N MET A 30 -6.75 2.57 -1.46
CA MET A 30 -6.16 1.72 -0.43
C MET A 30 -7.15 1.65 0.75
N ASP A 31 -7.58 0.47 1.13
CA ASP A 31 -8.53 0.23 2.22
C ASP A 31 -7.98 -0.74 3.29
N GLY A 32 -8.82 -1.08 4.27
CA GLY A 32 -8.45 -1.90 5.41
C GLY A 32 -8.05 -3.34 5.06
N ASP A 33 -8.42 -3.85 3.89
CA ASP A 33 -8.06 -5.20 3.43
C ASP A 33 -6.87 -5.16 2.47
N ALA A 34 -6.83 -4.17 1.57
CA ALA A 34 -5.75 -3.99 0.62
C ALA A 34 -4.43 -3.65 1.31
N PHE A 35 -4.47 -2.90 2.42
CA PHE A 35 -3.27 -2.49 3.14
C PHE A 35 -2.53 -3.68 3.80
N PRO A 36 -3.16 -4.53 4.65
CA PRO A 36 -2.51 -5.71 5.19
C PRO A 36 -1.99 -6.64 4.09
N ALA A 37 -2.77 -6.85 3.02
CA ALA A 37 -2.33 -7.66 1.89
C ALA A 37 -1.07 -7.09 1.22
N TYR A 38 -0.99 -5.77 1.03
CA TYR A 38 0.21 -5.10 0.53
C TYR A 38 1.41 -5.31 1.45
N VAL A 39 1.22 -5.16 2.77
CA VAL A 39 2.28 -5.31 3.76
C VAL A 39 2.81 -6.75 3.77
N GLU A 40 1.92 -7.73 3.86
CA GLU A 40 2.29 -9.15 3.98
C GLU A 40 2.86 -9.73 2.69
N GLN A 41 2.27 -9.38 1.55
CA GLN A 41 2.57 -10.06 0.28
C GLN A 41 3.64 -9.35 -0.55
N LEU A 42 3.79 -8.03 -0.42
CA LEU A 42 4.70 -7.25 -1.25
C LEU A 42 5.79 -6.56 -0.43
N LEU A 43 5.41 -5.83 0.63
CA LEU A 43 6.38 -5.05 1.40
C LEU A 43 7.33 -5.95 2.18
N ALA A 44 6.82 -6.79 3.08
CA ALA A 44 7.65 -7.59 3.98
C ALA A 44 8.65 -8.51 3.24
N PRO A 45 8.30 -9.20 2.14
CA PRO A 45 9.26 -10.00 1.38
C PRO A 45 10.35 -9.18 0.68
N SER A 46 10.11 -7.88 0.45
CA SER A 46 11.08 -6.98 -0.19
C SER A 46 12.06 -6.31 0.78
N LEU A 47 11.84 -6.47 2.09
CA LEU A 47 12.72 -5.93 3.12
C LEU A 47 13.95 -6.81 3.32
N ARG A 48 15.04 -6.16 3.69
CA ARG A 48 16.32 -6.76 4.06
C ARG A 48 16.54 -6.56 5.57
N PRO A 49 17.32 -7.44 6.22
CA PRO A 49 17.72 -7.21 7.61
C PRO A 49 18.37 -5.83 7.77
N GLY A 50 17.88 -5.04 8.74
CA GLY A 50 18.33 -3.68 9.01
C GLY A 50 17.49 -2.57 8.36
N ASP A 51 16.55 -2.90 7.47
CA ASP A 51 15.60 -1.92 6.97
C ASP A 51 14.63 -1.48 8.08
N THR A 52 14.37 -0.18 8.18
CA THR A 52 13.31 0.38 9.02
C THR A 52 12.20 0.89 8.13
N VAL A 53 10.98 0.39 8.34
CA VAL A 53 9.80 0.87 7.63
C VAL A 53 9.19 2.02 8.41
N ILE A 54 9.08 3.18 7.75
CA ILE A 54 8.25 4.30 8.20
C ILE A 54 7.11 4.38 7.21
N MET A 55 5.89 4.20 7.71
CA MET A 55 4.69 4.17 6.91
C MET A 55 3.58 4.85 7.67
N ASP A 56 2.80 5.68 6.97
CA ASP A 56 1.54 6.18 7.51
C ASP A 56 0.44 5.15 7.25
N MET A 57 -0.33 4.82 8.27
CA MET A 57 -1.39 3.81 8.20
C MET A 57 -2.61 4.40 7.51
N CYS A 58 -3.01 3.83 6.38
CA CYS A 58 -4.30 4.13 5.74
C CYS A 58 -5.31 3.02 6.10
N GLY A 59 -6.23 3.32 7.01
CA GLY A 59 -7.26 2.38 7.47
C GLY A 59 -7.14 2.08 8.96
N ARG A 60 -8.26 2.10 9.70
CA ARG A 60 -8.28 1.76 11.12
C ARG A 60 -8.35 0.23 11.24
N PRO A 61 -7.71 -0.42 12.24
CA PRO A 61 -8.13 -1.74 12.62
C PRO A 61 -9.53 -1.64 13.23
N VAL A 62 -10.50 -2.39 12.69
CA VAL A 62 -11.72 -2.70 13.45
C VAL A 62 -11.31 -3.75 14.47
N GLU A 63 -11.28 -3.33 15.73
CA GLU A 63 -11.04 -4.06 16.98
C GLU A 63 -10.94 -5.59 16.87
N ALA A 64 -9.80 -6.14 17.31
CA ALA A 64 -9.77 -7.50 17.83
C ALA A 64 -10.63 -7.54 19.12
N SER A 65 -11.63 -8.43 19.15
CA SER A 65 -12.30 -8.83 20.40
C SER A 65 -11.35 -9.57 21.34
#